data_AF-A0A6G3MLM9-F1
#
_entry.id   AF-A0A6G3MLM9-F1
#
_cell.length_a   1.000
_cell.length_b   1.000
_cell.length_c   1.000
_cell.angle_alpha   90.00
_cell.angle_beta   90.00
_cell.angle_gamma   90.00
#
_symmetry.space_group_name_H-M   'P 1'
#
loop_
_entity.id
_entity.type
_entity.pdbx_description
1 polymer ?
#
loop_
_entity_poly.entity_id
_entity_poly.type
_entity_poly.pdbx_seq_one_letter_code
_entity_poly.pdbx_strand_id
1 'polypeptide(L)'
;GNKALESLHKRCLPFILRRKKEDVLKELPPKIIQDFYCELDGLQKFLYQSYVNTPDFNILIKNIDKIPDINEIQQNKHIFEKMVVLRKICNHLSLVINKNEMEKLNPTVENDSIFGIKSNCKLYALKQLLEICGFKDTNHSDSSDSEIIISDHKIIIFAQNRNTL
;
A
#
# COMPACT_ATOMS: atom_id res chain seq x y z
N GLY A 1 -23.56 -33.60 3.29
CA GLY A 1 -22.76 -32.50 2.73
C GLY A 1 -22.79 -32.47 1.21
N ASN A 2 -22.03 -33.37 0.57
CA ASN A 2 -21.72 -33.27 -0.88
C ASN A 2 -22.94 -33.24 -1.83
N LYS A 3 -23.97 -34.06 -1.59
CA LYS A 3 -25.20 -34.05 -2.41
C LYS A 3 -25.96 -32.71 -2.37
N ALA A 4 -25.96 -32.03 -1.22
CA ALA A 4 -26.58 -30.72 -1.08
C ALA A 4 -25.79 -29.64 -1.83
N LEU A 5 -24.46 -29.73 -1.78
CA LEU A 5 -23.55 -28.81 -2.47
C LEU A 5 -23.64 -28.93 -4.01
N GLU A 6 -23.72 -30.16 -4.52
CA GLU A 6 -23.94 -30.41 -5.95
C GLU A 6 -25.29 -29.91 -6.44
N SER A 7 -26.36 -30.12 -5.66
CA SER A 7 -27.70 -29.63 -5.99
C SER A 7 -27.74 -28.10 -6.05
N LEU A 8 -27.10 -27.44 -5.08
CA LEU A 8 -26.96 -25.98 -5.07
C LEU A 8 -26.17 -25.49 -6.28
N HIS A 9 -25.01 -26.09 -6.57
CA HIS A 9 -24.19 -25.71 -7.71
C HIS A 9 -24.95 -25.82 -9.04
N LYS A 10 -25.68 -26.93 -9.28
CA LYS A 10 -26.50 -27.12 -10.48
C LYS A 10 -27.60 -26.05 -10.62
N ARG A 11 -28.22 -25.64 -9.51
CA ARG A 11 -29.27 -24.63 -9.52
C ARG A 11 -28.72 -23.21 -9.78
N CYS A 12 -27.51 -22.91 -9.30
CA CYS A 12 -26.88 -21.60 -9.49
C CYS A 12 -26.15 -21.45 -10.84
N LEU A 13 -25.66 -22.55 -11.43
CA LEU A 13 -24.87 -22.55 -12.66
C LEU A 13 -25.46 -21.75 -13.84
N PRO A 14 -26.76 -21.84 -14.20
CA PRO A 14 -27.31 -21.09 -15.34
C PRO A 14 -27.30 -19.57 -15.13
N PHE A 15 -27.10 -19.10 -13.90
CA PHE A 15 -27.04 -17.67 -13.56
C PHE A 15 -25.61 -17.16 -13.36
N ILE A 16 -24.60 -18.04 -13.41
CA ILE A 16 -23.19 -17.69 -13.18
C ILE A 16 -22.41 -17.95 -14.47
N LEU A 17 -21.97 -16.87 -15.12
CA LEU A 17 -21.00 -16.98 -16.21
C LEU A 17 -19.58 -16.90 -15.63
N ARG A 18 -18.90 -18.04 -15.56
CA ARG A 18 -17.50 -18.13 -15.14
C ARG A 18 -16.68 -18.89 -16.17
N ARG A 19 -15.69 -18.24 -16.78
CA ARG A 19 -14.67 -18.86 -17.64
C ARG A 19 -13.29 -18.49 -17.15
N LYS A 20 -12.33 -19.42 -17.17
CA LYS A 20 -10.93 -19.08 -16.87
C LYS A 20 -10.30 -18.44 -18.10
N LYS A 21 -9.28 -17.61 -17.90
CA LYS A 21 -8.52 -17.00 -19.00
C LYS A 21 -7.83 -18.09 -19.85
N GLU A 22 -7.33 -19.13 -19.19
CA GLU A 22 -6.69 -20.31 -19.82
C GLU A 22 -7.64 -21.07 -20.75
N ASP A 23 -8.92 -21.19 -20.39
CA ASP A 23 -9.93 -21.90 -21.20
C ASP A 23 -10.31 -21.12 -22.48
N VAL A 24 -9.98 -19.83 -22.55
CA VAL A 24 -10.44 -18.89 -23.59
C VAL A 24 -9.30 -18.38 -24.46
N LEU A 25 -8.11 -18.15 -23.90
CA LEU A 25 -6.94 -17.60 -24.59
C LEU A 25 -5.76 -18.55 -24.45
N LYS A 26 -5.41 -19.24 -25.53
CA LYS A 26 -4.38 -20.30 -25.54
C LYS A 26 -2.95 -19.77 -25.40
N GLU A 27 -2.71 -18.49 -25.68
CA GLU A 27 -1.37 -17.90 -25.76
C GLU A 27 -1.23 -16.62 -24.91
N LEU A 28 -1.94 -16.54 -23.77
CA LEU A 28 -1.67 -15.45 -22.83
C LEU A 28 -0.43 -15.80 -21.99
N PRO A 29 0.60 -14.94 -21.91
CA PRO A 29 1.72 -15.17 -21.01
C PRO A 29 1.23 -15.30 -19.56
N PRO A 30 1.88 -16.13 -18.74
CA PRO A 30 1.47 -16.32 -17.36
C PRO A 30 1.54 -15.01 -16.59
N LYS A 31 0.59 -14.79 -15.67
CA LYS A 31 0.64 -13.64 -14.77
C LYS A 31 1.84 -13.79 -13.83
N ILE A 32 2.80 -12.88 -13.93
CA ILE A 32 3.93 -12.78 -13.00
C ILE A 32 3.51 -11.85 -11.85
N ILE A 33 3.69 -12.30 -10.61
CA ILE A 33 3.47 -11.50 -9.40
C ILE A 33 4.82 -11.40 -8.70
N GLN A 34 5.23 -10.17 -8.42
CA GLN A 34 6.49 -9.90 -7.74
C GLN A 34 6.23 -8.91 -6.61
N ASP A 35 6.67 -9.29 -5.42
CA ASP A 35 6.63 -8.43 -4.25
C ASP A 35 7.87 -7.54 -4.23
N PHE A 36 7.67 -6.23 -4.12
CA PHE A 36 8.75 -5.26 -3.99
C PHE A 36 8.81 -4.74 -2.55
N TYR A 37 9.84 -5.11 -1.81
CA TYR A 37 10.02 -4.72 -0.41
C TYR A 37 10.66 -3.34 -0.31
N CYS A 38 10.13 -2.50 0.58
CA CYS A 38 10.61 -1.15 0.83
C CYS A 38 10.87 -0.98 2.32
N GLU A 39 12.01 -0.39 2.69
CA GLU A 39 12.32 -0.08 4.09
C GLU A 39 11.76 1.28 4.48
N LEU A 40 11.24 1.42 5.70
CA LEU A 40 10.74 2.70 6.21
C LEU A 40 11.91 3.67 6.43
N ASP A 41 11.80 4.87 5.86
CA ASP A 41 12.84 5.91 5.97
C ASP A 41 12.68 6.78 7.23
N GLY A 42 13.75 7.46 7.66
CA GLY A 42 13.96 8.09 8.97
C GLY A 42 12.71 8.64 9.67
N LEU A 43 12.03 9.62 9.08
CA LEU A 43 10.84 10.23 9.68
C LEU A 43 9.64 9.28 9.74
N GLN A 44 9.43 8.48 8.69
CA GLN A 44 8.38 7.47 8.64
C GLN A 44 8.58 6.41 9.73
N LYS A 45 9.83 5.96 9.90
CA LYS A 45 10.23 4.99 10.93
C LYS A 45 10.05 5.57 12.33
N PHE A 46 10.47 6.82 12.55
CA PHE A 46 10.30 7.52 13.83
C PHE A 46 8.83 7.62 14.23
N LEU A 47 7.97 8.05 13.31
CA LEU A 47 6.53 8.16 13.56
C LEU A 47 5.88 6.79 13.79
N TYR A 48 6.27 5.78 13.01
CA TYR A 48 5.78 4.42 13.18
C TYR A 48 6.12 3.90 14.58
N GLN A 49 7.38 4.03 15.01
CA GLN A 49 7.82 3.61 16.34
C GLN A 49 7.13 4.40 17.45
N SER A 50 7.02 5.72 17.29
CA SER A 50 6.32 6.58 18.26
C SER A 50 4.87 6.17 18.42
N TYR A 51 4.19 5.78 17.34
CA TYR A 51 2.82 5.32 17.36
C TYR A 51 2.65 3.95 18.03
N VAL A 52 3.52 3.00 17.69
CA VAL A 52 3.51 1.65 18.27
C VAL A 52 3.83 1.69 19.77
N ASN A 53 4.72 2.59 20.19
CA ASN A 53 5.11 2.72 21.60
C ASN A 53 4.07 3.42 22.48
N THR A 54 2.96 3.92 21.91
CA THR A 54 1.90 4.52 22.71
C THR A 54 1.29 3.51 23.69
N PRO A 55 0.96 3.91 24.94
CA PRO A 55 0.42 3.00 25.95
C PRO A 55 -0.87 2.34 25.47
N ASP A 56 -1.73 3.09 24.78
CA ASP A 56 -2.97 2.60 24.18
C ASP A 56 -2.73 1.42 23.23
N PHE A 57 -1.73 1.54 22.35
CA PHE A 57 -1.44 0.51 21.36
C PHE A 57 -0.86 -0.75 22.02
N ASN A 58 0.02 -0.57 23.02
CA ASN A 58 0.59 -1.66 23.80
C ASN A 58 -0.46 -2.42 24.63
N ILE A 59 -1.44 -1.71 25.20
CA ILE A 59 -2.57 -2.33 25.92
C ILE A 59 -3.43 -3.15 24.95
N LEU A 60 -3.73 -2.58 23.77
CA LEU A 60 -4.50 -3.27 22.74
C LEU A 60 -3.79 -4.55 22.28
N ILE A 61 -2.48 -4.52 21.99
CA ILE A 61 -1.73 -5.72 21.59
C ILE A 61 -1.81 -6.82 22.65
N LYS A 62 -1.62 -6.47 23.93
CA LYS A 62 -1.68 -7.43 25.04
C LYS A 62 -3.04 -8.12 25.22
N ASN A 63 -4.11 -7.51 24.70
CA ASN A 63 -5.45 -8.08 24.76
C ASN A 63 -5.82 -8.92 23.52
N ILE A 64 -5.00 -8.92 22.46
CA ILE A 64 -5.26 -9.72 21.24
C ILE A 64 -5.17 -11.23 21.51
N ASP A 65 -4.29 -11.65 22.42
CA ASP A 65 -4.09 -13.08 22.74
C ASP A 65 -5.18 -13.68 23.64
N LYS A 66 -6.15 -12.87 24.09
CA LYS A 66 -7.25 -13.32 24.96
C LYS A 66 -8.47 -13.70 24.12
N ILE A 67 -9.18 -14.73 24.55
CA ILE A 67 -10.41 -15.20 23.89
C ILE A 67 -11.47 -14.10 23.99
N PRO A 68 -12.07 -13.64 22.88
CA PRO A 68 -12.90 -12.46 22.89
C PRO A 68 -14.23 -12.69 23.62
N ASP A 69 -14.43 -11.96 24.72
CA ASP A 69 -15.75 -11.81 25.37
C ASP A 69 -16.61 -10.80 24.60
N ILE A 70 -17.94 -10.87 24.77
CA ILE A 70 -18.92 -10.04 24.03
C ILE A 70 -18.67 -8.52 24.22
N ASN A 71 -18.09 -8.11 25.36
CA ASN A 71 -17.73 -6.73 25.66
C ASN A 71 -16.42 -6.26 24.96
N GLU A 72 -15.59 -7.18 24.46
CA GLU A 72 -14.34 -6.87 23.73
C GLU A 72 -14.58 -6.51 22.26
N ILE A 73 -15.80 -6.69 21.75
CA ILE A 73 -16.17 -6.29 20.37
C ILE A 73 -16.02 -4.78 20.16
N GLN A 74 -16.25 -3.96 21.20
CA GLN A 74 -16.00 -2.51 21.13
C GLN A 74 -14.50 -2.18 21.16
N GLN A 75 -13.70 -2.92 21.93
CA GLN A 75 -12.24 -2.79 21.94
C GLN A 75 -11.64 -3.20 20.58
N ASN A 76 -12.25 -4.18 19.91
CA ASN A 76 -11.87 -4.59 18.56
C ASN A 76 -12.06 -3.49 17.52
N LYS A 77 -13.01 -2.56 17.70
CA LYS A 77 -13.14 -1.40 16.82
C LYS A 77 -11.94 -0.45 16.93
N HIS A 78 -11.41 -0.29 18.14
CA HIS A 78 -10.25 0.59 18.39
C HIS A 78 -8.95 0.02 17.80
N ILE A 79 -8.71 -1.30 17.86
CA ILE A 79 -7.51 -1.89 17.22
C ILE A 79 -7.52 -1.69 15.70
N PHE A 80 -8.67 -1.86 15.03
CA PHE A 80 -8.76 -1.65 13.59
C PHE A 80 -8.48 -0.19 13.20
N GLU A 81 -8.98 0.77 13.98
CA GLU A 81 -8.68 2.19 13.75
C GLU A 81 -7.17 2.46 13.87
N LYS A 82 -6.51 1.92 14.90
CA LYS A 82 -5.06 2.06 15.09
C LYS A 82 -4.27 1.38 13.94
N MET A 83 -4.71 0.20 13.49
CA MET A 83 -4.12 -0.47 12.32
C MET A 83 -4.27 0.35 11.03
N VAL A 84 -5.42 1.01 10.83
CA VAL A 84 -5.63 1.91 9.70
C VAL A 84 -4.64 3.07 9.74
N VAL A 85 -4.36 3.63 10.91
CA VAL A 85 -3.33 4.69 11.05
C VAL A 85 -1.94 4.17 10.72
N LEU A 86 -1.52 3.02 11.26
CA LEU A 86 -0.23 2.42 10.89
C LEU A 86 -0.11 2.21 9.38
N ARG A 87 -1.18 1.73 8.74
CA ARG A 87 -1.22 1.57 7.29
C ARG A 87 -1.09 2.91 6.55
N LYS A 88 -1.69 3.99 7.06
CA LYS A 88 -1.52 5.33 6.52
C LYS A 88 -0.08 5.82 6.64
N ILE A 89 0.57 5.62 7.80
CA ILE A 89 1.99 5.94 8.01
C ILE A 89 2.87 5.24 6.96
N CYS A 90 2.65 3.94 6.74
CA CYS A 90 3.39 3.16 5.74
C CYS A 90 3.12 3.60 4.28
N ASN A 91 2.02 4.30 4.01
CA ASN A 91 1.66 4.75 2.66
C ASN A 91 2.18 6.16 2.38
N HIS A 92 1.88 7.14 3.24
CA HIS A 92 2.37 8.50 3.12
C HIS A 92 2.11 9.31 4.40
N LEU A 93 3.07 10.12 4.85
CA LEU A 93 2.95 10.88 6.11
C LEU A 93 1.83 11.94 6.06
N SER A 94 1.55 12.51 4.88
CA SER A 94 0.45 13.47 4.68
C SER A 94 -0.93 12.90 4.98
N LEU A 95 -1.08 11.58 5.06
CA LEU A 95 -2.36 10.94 5.38
C LEU A 95 -2.66 10.92 6.88
N VAL A 96 -1.66 11.25 7.71
CA VAL A 96 -1.72 11.17 9.17
C VAL A 96 -1.46 12.53 9.80
N ILE A 97 -0.48 13.27 9.28
CA ILE A 97 -0.02 14.51 9.88
C ILE A 97 -0.53 15.70 9.07
N ASN A 98 -1.19 16.64 9.76
CA ASN A 98 -1.49 17.95 9.19
C ASN A 98 -0.20 18.80 9.16
N LYS A 99 -0.03 19.65 8.13
CA LYS A 99 1.19 20.48 7.97
C LYS A 99 1.64 21.17 9.28
N ASN A 100 0.69 21.70 10.05
CA ASN A 100 0.92 22.41 11.31
C ASN A 100 1.45 21.53 12.47
N GLU A 101 1.15 20.23 12.46
CA GLU A 101 1.62 19.28 13.48
C GLU A 101 3.03 18.77 13.14
N MET A 102 3.38 18.78 11.85
CA MET A 102 4.69 18.36 11.37
C MET A 102 5.78 19.40 11.68
N GLU A 103 5.46 20.70 11.56
CA GLU A 103 6.35 21.81 11.93
C GLU A 103 6.78 21.76 13.40
N LYS A 104 5.94 21.19 14.27
CA LYS A 104 6.25 20.99 15.70
C LYS A 104 7.16 19.80 15.96
N LEU A 105 7.14 18.79 15.08
CA LEU A 105 7.88 17.55 15.23
C LEU A 105 9.29 17.62 14.63
N ASN A 106 9.54 18.52 13.67
CA ASN A 106 10.86 18.73 13.11
C ASN A 106 11.04 20.18 12.59
N PRO A 107 11.63 21.10 13.38
CA PRO A 107 11.83 22.49 12.97
C PRO A 107 12.95 22.68 11.91
N THR A 108 13.67 21.61 11.56
CA THR A 108 14.87 21.64 10.71
C THR A 108 14.69 21.10 9.30
N VAL A 109 13.51 20.55 8.96
CA VAL A 109 13.31 19.92 7.65
C VAL A 109 12.44 20.82 6.77
N GLU A 110 12.99 21.22 5.62
CA GLU A 110 12.26 21.99 4.61
C GLU A 110 10.96 21.27 4.22
N ASN A 111 9.83 21.98 4.32
CA ASN A 111 8.49 21.44 4.12
C ASN A 111 8.31 20.71 2.77
N ASP A 112 8.99 21.16 1.72
CA ASP A 112 8.92 20.55 0.38
C ASP A 112 9.66 19.20 0.29
N SER A 113 10.66 18.97 1.14
CA SER A 113 11.41 17.71 1.21
C SER A 113 10.64 16.60 1.94
N ILE A 114 9.73 16.95 2.85
CA ILE A 114 8.99 15.99 3.68
C ILE A 114 7.80 15.39 2.93
N PHE A 115 7.20 16.14 2.00
CA PHE A 115 6.18 15.61 1.09
C PHE A 115 6.76 15.18 -0.26
N GLY A 116 8.07 15.30 -0.42
CA GLY A 116 8.78 14.91 -1.64
C GLY A 116 8.85 13.39 -1.82
N ILE A 117 9.03 12.95 -3.07
CA ILE A 117 9.11 11.52 -3.45
C ILE A 117 10.15 10.74 -2.63
N LYS A 118 11.21 11.41 -2.16
CA LYS A 118 12.30 10.80 -1.38
C LYS A 118 11.94 10.47 0.07
N SER A 119 10.97 11.16 0.67
CA SER A 119 10.61 10.95 2.08
C SER A 119 9.76 9.70 2.30
N ASN A 120 9.20 9.14 1.23
CA ASN A 120 8.32 7.99 1.28
C ASN A 120 8.93 6.79 0.56
N CYS A 121 9.09 5.69 1.30
CA CYS A 121 9.74 4.50 0.78
C CYS A 121 9.02 3.87 -0.41
N LYS A 122 7.68 3.92 -0.46
CA LYS A 122 6.89 3.33 -1.55
C LYS A 122 6.89 4.19 -2.80
N LEU A 123 6.83 5.52 -2.66
CA LEU A 123 6.96 6.42 -3.80
C LEU A 123 8.38 6.39 -4.37
N TYR A 124 9.39 6.30 -3.50
CA TYR A 124 10.77 6.13 -3.93
C TYR A 124 10.98 4.79 -4.66
N ALA A 125 10.45 3.68 -4.12
CA ALA A 125 10.45 2.39 -4.78
C ALA A 125 9.69 2.40 -6.11
N LEU A 126 8.54 3.07 -6.16
CA LEU A 126 7.78 3.27 -7.40
C LEU A 126 8.62 4.03 -8.42
N LYS A 127 9.33 5.09 -8.02
CA LYS A 127 10.25 5.82 -8.90
C LYS A 127 11.30 4.88 -9.49
N GLN A 128 11.95 4.05 -8.68
CA GLN A 128 12.91 3.07 -9.17
C GLN A 128 12.28 2.07 -10.15
N LEU A 129 11.08 1.58 -9.87
CA LEU A 129 10.35 0.68 -10.78
C LEU A 129 10.01 1.35 -12.10
N LEU A 130 9.59 2.62 -12.06
CA LEU A 130 9.33 3.42 -13.26
C LEU A 130 10.60 3.59 -14.08
N GLU A 131 11.74 3.92 -13.44
CA GLU A 131 13.03 4.03 -14.11
C GLU A 131 13.49 2.71 -14.75
N ILE A 132 13.32 1.57 -14.06
CA ILE A 132 13.61 0.23 -14.59
C ILE A 132 12.72 -0.07 -15.80
N CYS A 133 11.45 0.36 -15.75
CA CYS A 133 10.53 0.22 -16.87
C CYS A 133 10.80 1.20 -18.02
N GLY A 134 11.81 2.09 -17.93
CA GLY A 134 12.19 3.03 -18.98
C GLY A 134 11.55 4.41 -18.87
N PHE A 135 10.82 4.71 -17.80
CA PHE A 135 10.29 6.04 -17.53
C PHE A 135 11.33 6.87 -16.78
N LYS A 136 12.05 7.74 -17.51
CA LYS A 136 13.02 8.68 -16.93
C LYS A 136 12.45 10.09 -16.87
N ASP A 137 12.73 10.80 -15.78
CA ASP A 137 12.43 12.24 -15.66
C ASP A 137 13.30 13.02 -16.66
N THR A 138 12.68 13.71 -17.62
CA THR A 138 13.34 14.55 -18.63
C THR A 138 13.83 15.89 -18.10
N ASN A 139 13.67 16.16 -16.80
CA ASN A 139 13.91 17.48 -16.21
C ASN A 139 15.35 17.74 -15.73
N HIS A 140 16.29 16.81 -15.97
CA HIS A 140 17.71 17.12 -15.88
C HIS A 140 18.32 17.08 -17.28
N SER A 141 18.56 18.27 -17.82
CA SER A 141 19.44 18.52 -18.93
C SER A 141 20.82 17.98 -18.60
N ASP A 142 21.21 16.86 -19.22
CA ASP A 142 22.56 16.71 -19.73
C ASP A 142 22.47 16.03 -21.10
N SER A 143 22.86 16.84 -22.07
CA SER A 143 23.04 16.52 -23.47
C SER A 143 24.13 15.47 -23.66
N SER A 144 23.74 14.28 -24.12
CA SER A 144 24.51 13.45 -25.05
C SER A 144 23.69 12.20 -25.39
N ASP A 145 23.11 12.18 -26.60
CA ASP A 145 22.73 11.03 -27.41
C ASP A 145 22.50 9.69 -26.69
N SER A 146 21.54 9.66 -25.76
CA SER A 146 20.88 8.40 -25.40
C SER A 146 19.55 8.39 -26.13
N GLU A 147 19.43 7.54 -27.16
CA GLU A 147 18.18 7.23 -27.83
C GLU A 147 17.06 7.17 -26.79
N ILE A 148 16.00 7.96 -27.00
CA ILE A 148 14.83 7.93 -26.14
C ILE A 148 14.18 6.57 -26.38
N ILE A 149 14.59 5.57 -25.60
CA ILE A 149 13.94 4.27 -25.53
C ILE A 149 12.58 4.57 -24.88
N ILE A 150 11.60 4.91 -25.71
CA ILE A 150 10.21 4.97 -25.30
C ILE A 150 9.86 3.53 -24.95
N SER A 151 9.84 3.21 -23.67
CA SER A 151 9.34 1.92 -23.24
C SER A 151 7.88 1.78 -23.67
N ASP A 152 7.55 0.72 -24.41
CA ASP A 152 6.17 0.39 -24.79
C ASP A 152 5.31 -0.08 -23.59
N HIS A 153 5.87 -0.05 -22.38
CA HIS A 153 5.17 -0.42 -21.17
C HIS A 153 4.05 0.58 -20.87
N LYS A 154 2.86 0.05 -20.55
CA LYS A 154 1.74 0.83 -20.00
C LYS A 154 1.53 0.40 -18.57
N ILE A 155 1.53 1.37 -17.66
CA ILE A 155 1.46 1.11 -16.22
C ILE A 155 0.11 1.56 -15.70
N ILE A 156 -0.50 0.73 -14.86
CA ILE A 156 -1.70 1.07 -14.10
C ILE A 156 -1.35 0.97 -12.62
N ILE A 157 -1.46 2.08 -11.91
CA ILE A 157 -1.18 2.17 -10.48
C ILE A 157 -2.50 2.14 -9.72
N PHE A 158 -2.59 1.26 -8.73
CA PHE A 158 -3.75 1.15 -7.86
C PHE A 158 -3.38 1.59 -6.44
N ALA A 159 -4.21 2.45 -5.85
CA ALA A 159 -4.13 2.82 -4.45
C ALA A 159 -5.51 2.74 -3.79
N GLN A 160 -5.56 2.38 -2.51
CA GLN A 160 -6.83 2.29 -1.78
C GLN A 160 -7.38 3.65 -1.36
N ASN A 161 -6.52 4.60 -0.97
CA ASN A 161 -6.96 5.93 -0.58
C ASN A 161 -6.76 6.88 -1.75
N ARG A 162 -7.77 7.71 -2.02
CA ARG A 162 -7.71 8.75 -3.05
C ARG A 162 -6.58 9.75 -2.81
N ASN A 163 -6.26 10.01 -1.54
CA ASN A 163 -5.27 11.02 -1.15
C ASN A 163 -3.82 10.50 -1.18
N THR A 164 -3.59 9.23 -1.56
CA THR A 164 -2.22 8.67 -1.70
C THR A 164 -1.61 8.98 -3.06
N LEU A 165 -2.45 9.23 -4.08
CA LEU A 165 -2.04 9.54 -5.45
C LEU A 165 -2.40 10.99 -5.77
#